data_AF-A0A3B9F175-F1
#
_entry.id   AF-A0A3B9F175-F1
#
_cell.length_a   1.000
_cell.length_b   1.000
_cell.length_c   1.000
_cell.angle_alpha   90.00
_cell.angle_beta   90.00
_cell.angle_gamma   90.00
#
_symmetry.space_group_name_H-M   'P 1'
#
loop_
_entity.id
_entity.type
_entity.pdbx_description
1 polymer ?
#
loop_
_entity_poly.entity_id
_entity_poly.type
_entity_poly.pdbx_seq_one_letter_code
_entity_poly.pdbx_strand_id
1 'polypeptide(L)'
;YFLLSGMDYPVSALLSEMDDLFDTPPFSYSGIFFDAIYREAHQKGIRTLLSGAGGDELVTSRGKGYKNQLWNNREYRKLYKVIRNGYSSHPFKSFISFAIKQNKTMGRLLRKRSVKPHGYYRWQNIKTENIDVIALKQRIEQLKRKPSLHSISASQRQRLNNPAISTALENNELLARSRKIEYRYPMYDIRLISLAYHIPEALKMKDGKNRYLFRKALSPYLPEEIIWNYGKKRIFSAPSVYQRIIADRASIARLIQQIPETNPIHQLVHIDKACGIIQSFKPEMVNHKPSQVNGALQMFFLACFLK
;
A
#
# COMPACT_ATOMS: atom_id res chain seq x y z
N TYR A 1 -14.10 12.71 7.65
CA TYR A 1 -14.62 13.10 6.32
C TYR A 1 -14.78 14.60 6.14
N PHE A 2 -14.77 15.42 7.21
CA PHE A 2 -15.06 16.87 7.15
C PHE A 2 -13.85 17.82 7.08
N LEU A 3 -12.61 17.36 7.25
CA LEU A 3 -11.47 18.28 7.48
C LEU A 3 -10.72 18.74 6.22
N LEU A 4 -11.09 18.30 5.02
CA LEU A 4 -10.20 18.44 3.84
C LEU A 4 -10.88 18.99 2.59
N SER A 5 -12.16 19.38 2.66
CA SER A 5 -12.87 20.05 1.57
C SER A 5 -12.69 21.57 1.56
N GLY A 6 -11.98 22.15 2.54
CA GLY A 6 -11.81 23.60 2.71
C GLY A 6 -10.37 24.08 2.60
N MET A 7 -9.47 23.28 2.05
CA MET A 7 -8.07 23.66 1.87
C MET A 7 -7.84 24.04 0.41
N ASP A 8 -7.96 25.33 0.10
CA ASP A 8 -7.71 25.93 -1.23
C ASP A 8 -6.22 25.89 -1.65
N TYR A 9 -5.41 25.02 -1.04
CA TYR A 9 -3.99 24.93 -1.33
C TYR A 9 -3.74 24.02 -2.55
N PRO A 10 -3.24 24.57 -3.67
CA PRO A 10 -3.10 23.81 -4.89
C PRO A 10 -2.00 22.75 -4.76
N VAL A 11 -2.22 21.56 -5.35
CA VAL A 11 -1.24 20.46 -5.35
C VAL A 11 0.11 20.87 -5.95
N SER A 12 0.14 21.83 -6.89
CA SER A 12 1.38 22.38 -7.45
C SER A 12 2.27 23.05 -6.40
N ALA A 13 1.70 23.88 -5.52
CA ALA A 13 2.46 24.59 -4.51
C ALA A 13 3.00 23.63 -3.45
N LEU A 14 2.24 22.57 -3.13
CA LEU A 14 2.70 21.50 -2.24
C LEU A 14 3.88 20.72 -2.78
N LEU A 15 3.93 20.52 -4.09
CA LEU A 15 5.03 19.80 -4.71
C LEU A 15 6.32 20.60 -4.63
N SER A 16 6.27 21.89 -4.94
CA SER A 16 7.44 22.78 -4.80
C SER A 16 7.98 22.78 -3.37
N GLU A 17 7.09 22.93 -2.37
CA GLU A 17 7.51 22.88 -0.96
C GLU A 17 8.09 21.52 -0.56
N MET A 18 7.69 20.44 -1.21
CA MET A 18 8.20 19.11 -0.91
C MET A 18 9.52 18.82 -1.60
N ASP A 19 9.74 19.33 -2.80
CA ASP A 19 11.05 19.26 -3.46
C ASP A 19 12.09 20.01 -2.61
N ASP A 20 11.74 21.19 -2.07
CA ASP A 20 12.58 21.95 -1.13
C ASP A 20 12.82 21.21 0.20
N LEU A 21 11.88 20.37 0.64
CA LEU A 21 11.98 19.70 1.94
C LEU A 21 12.82 18.43 1.91
N PHE A 22 12.81 17.70 0.79
CA PHE A 22 13.42 16.37 0.71
C PHE A 22 14.77 16.33 0.01
N ASP A 23 15.17 17.41 -0.67
CA ASP A 23 16.35 17.53 -1.55
C ASP A 23 16.45 16.46 -2.66
N THR A 24 15.52 15.52 -2.67
CA THR A 24 15.44 14.29 -3.46
C THR A 24 13.98 13.86 -3.53
N PRO A 25 13.56 13.10 -4.54
CA PRO A 25 12.16 12.70 -4.65
C PRO A 25 11.79 11.73 -3.51
N PRO A 26 10.83 12.06 -2.63
CA PRO A 26 10.42 11.14 -1.58
C PRO A 26 9.87 9.84 -2.18
N PHE A 27 10.42 8.71 -1.72
CA PHE A 27 9.97 7.36 -2.04
C PHE A 27 8.44 7.12 -1.92
N SER A 28 7.78 7.91 -1.08
CA SER A 28 6.33 7.90 -0.90
C SER A 28 5.79 9.32 -0.73
N TYR A 29 5.21 9.87 -1.79
CA TYR A 29 4.47 11.14 -1.76
C TYR A 29 3.06 11.02 -1.13
N SER A 30 2.75 9.89 -0.48
CA SER A 30 1.55 9.82 0.36
C SER A 30 1.52 10.93 1.42
N GLY A 31 2.71 11.40 1.81
CA GLY A 31 2.96 12.58 2.63
C GLY A 31 2.26 13.87 2.18
N ILE A 32 2.17 14.15 0.86
CA ILE A 32 1.43 15.33 0.33
C ILE A 32 0.00 15.35 0.84
N PHE A 33 -0.62 14.17 0.91
CA PHE A 33 -2.02 14.04 1.30
C PHE A 33 -2.21 14.11 2.81
N PHE A 34 -1.13 14.01 3.58
CA PHE A 34 -1.11 14.24 5.02
C PHE A 34 -0.71 15.68 5.38
N ASP A 35 -0.03 16.43 4.51
CA ASP A 35 0.35 17.83 4.78
C ASP A 35 -0.85 18.66 5.23
N ALA A 36 -1.99 18.46 4.56
CA ALA A 36 -3.21 19.16 4.91
C ALA A 36 -3.69 18.87 6.33
N ILE A 37 -3.55 17.61 6.77
CA ILE A 37 -3.85 17.20 8.14
C ILE A 37 -2.85 17.81 9.11
N TYR A 38 -1.57 17.91 8.73
CA TYR A 38 -0.54 18.51 9.58
C TYR A 38 -0.75 20.02 9.77
N ARG A 39 -1.07 20.76 8.71
CA ARG A 39 -1.39 22.20 8.79
C ARG A 39 -2.58 22.45 9.70
N GLU A 40 -3.66 21.70 9.51
CA GLU A 40 -4.87 21.79 10.33
C GLU A 40 -4.59 21.43 11.80
N ALA A 41 -3.81 20.37 12.05
CA ALA A 41 -3.41 19.97 13.39
C ALA A 41 -2.61 21.09 14.07
N HIS A 42 -1.63 21.67 13.36
CA HIS A 42 -0.82 22.76 13.87
C HIS A 42 -1.65 24.01 14.18
N GLN A 43 -2.58 24.40 13.30
CA GLN A 43 -3.51 25.52 13.54
C GLN A 43 -4.37 25.31 14.78
N LYS A 44 -4.72 24.06 15.08
CA LYS A 44 -5.44 23.66 16.30
C LYS A 44 -4.55 23.51 17.53
N GLY A 45 -3.26 23.86 17.46
CA GLY A 45 -2.30 23.71 18.55
C GLY A 45 -1.94 22.25 18.87
N ILE A 46 -2.28 21.30 18.00
CA ILE A 46 -1.92 19.90 18.16
C ILE A 46 -0.45 19.74 17.76
N ARG A 47 0.37 19.29 18.70
CA ARG A 47 1.81 19.04 18.49
C ARG A 47 2.16 17.61 18.11
N THR A 48 1.27 16.66 18.37
CA THR A 48 1.57 15.22 18.23
C THR A 48 0.43 14.51 17.52
N LEU A 49 0.77 13.72 16.50
CA LEU A 49 -0.17 12.85 15.79
C LEU A 49 0.30 11.40 15.86
N LEU A 50 -0.65 10.47 16.05
CA LEU A 50 -0.37 9.04 16.12
C LEU A 50 -0.63 8.36 14.77
N SER A 51 0.37 7.66 14.28
CA SER A 51 0.31 6.90 13.04
C SER A 51 -0.17 5.47 13.26
N GLY A 52 -1.04 5.00 12.36
CA GLY A 52 -1.40 3.59 12.26
C GLY A 52 -0.40 2.73 11.45
N ALA A 53 0.66 3.34 10.90
CA ALA A 53 1.68 2.61 10.13
C ALA A 53 2.45 1.61 11.01
N GLY A 54 2.87 0.48 10.43
CA GLY A 54 3.56 -0.61 11.16
C GLY A 54 2.63 -1.72 11.66
N GLY A 55 1.32 -1.47 11.69
CA GLY A 55 0.36 -2.47 12.10
C GLY A 55 0.32 -3.70 11.18
N ASP A 56 0.25 -3.51 9.86
CA ASP A 56 0.02 -4.62 8.90
C ASP A 56 1.27 -5.48 8.66
N GLU A 57 2.43 -4.95 9.01
CA GLU A 57 3.76 -5.55 8.94
C GLU A 57 3.89 -6.68 9.96
N LEU A 58 3.45 -6.42 11.20
CA LEU A 58 3.66 -7.34 12.32
C LEU A 58 2.47 -7.44 13.28
N VAL A 59 2.21 -6.37 14.05
CA VAL A 59 1.32 -6.36 15.23
C VAL A 59 -0.11 -6.79 14.89
N THR A 60 -0.61 -6.33 13.74
CA THR A 60 -1.93 -6.63 13.20
C THR A 60 -1.85 -7.44 11.90
N SER A 61 -0.81 -8.29 11.81
CA SER A 61 -0.59 -9.15 10.64
C SER A 61 -1.83 -10.01 10.33
N ARG A 62 -2.14 -10.14 9.04
CA ARG A 62 -3.25 -10.97 8.57
C ARG A 62 -2.91 -12.46 8.50
N GLY A 63 -1.73 -12.87 8.95
CA GLY A 63 -1.27 -14.25 8.91
C GLY A 63 -0.92 -14.76 7.50
N LYS A 64 -0.31 -13.89 6.67
CA LYS A 64 0.20 -14.33 5.36
C LYS A 64 1.25 -15.43 5.56
N GLY A 65 1.11 -16.54 4.85
CA GLY A 65 1.98 -17.72 4.98
C GLY A 65 1.37 -18.85 5.84
N TYR A 66 0.41 -18.56 6.73
CA TYR A 66 -0.16 -19.59 7.63
C TYR A 66 -0.76 -20.79 6.90
N LYS A 67 -1.47 -20.56 5.80
CA LYS A 67 -2.03 -21.65 4.98
C LYS A 67 -0.94 -22.53 4.36
N ASN A 68 0.18 -21.95 3.94
CA ASN A 68 1.30 -22.70 3.37
C ASN A 68 2.00 -23.53 4.45
N GLN A 69 2.13 -22.98 5.65
CA GLN A 69 2.66 -23.70 6.80
C GLN A 69 1.81 -24.92 7.15
N LEU A 70 0.49 -24.75 7.30
CA LEU A 70 -0.43 -25.87 7.57
C LEU A 70 -0.35 -26.95 6.48
N TRP A 71 -0.16 -26.55 5.23
CA TRP A 71 0.04 -27.48 4.12
C TRP A 71 1.36 -28.26 4.24
N ASN A 72 2.47 -27.56 4.50
CA ASN A 72 3.79 -28.17 4.63
C ASN A 72 3.87 -29.11 5.84
N ASN A 73 3.19 -28.76 6.94
CA ASN A 73 3.08 -29.58 8.14
C ASN A 73 2.06 -30.72 8.02
N ARG A 74 1.39 -30.86 6.86
CA ARG A 74 0.34 -31.87 6.61
C ARG A 74 -0.89 -31.74 7.52
N GLU A 75 -1.14 -30.56 8.07
CA GLU A 75 -2.28 -30.24 8.95
C GLU A 75 -3.55 -29.91 8.13
N TYR A 76 -3.93 -30.79 7.20
CA TYR A 76 -4.97 -30.53 6.20
C TYR A 76 -6.35 -30.22 6.79
N ARG A 77 -6.71 -30.86 7.90
CA ARG A 77 -7.97 -30.59 8.61
C ARG A 77 -8.04 -29.16 9.12
N LYS A 78 -6.96 -28.65 9.70
CA LYS A 78 -6.86 -27.26 10.16
C LYS A 78 -6.86 -26.30 8.98
N LEU A 79 -6.14 -26.63 7.90
CA LEU A 79 -6.14 -25.84 6.67
C LEU A 79 -7.55 -25.69 6.07
N TYR A 80 -8.29 -26.79 5.97
CA TYR A 80 -9.67 -26.76 5.48
C TYR A 80 -10.56 -25.89 6.37
N LYS A 81 -10.45 -26.00 7.70
CA LYS A 81 -11.17 -25.13 8.65
C LYS A 81 -10.85 -23.65 8.43
N VAL A 82 -9.58 -23.31 8.26
CA VAL A 82 -9.14 -21.93 7.96
C VAL A 82 -9.72 -21.42 6.63
N ILE A 83 -9.78 -22.25 5.59
CA ILE A 83 -10.35 -21.87 4.29
C ILE A 83 -11.87 -21.72 4.37
N ARG A 84 -12.55 -22.67 5.02
CA ARG A 84 -14.00 -22.65 5.21
C ARG A 84 -14.47 -21.41 5.95
N ASN A 85 -13.79 -21.09 7.05
CA ASN A 85 -14.17 -19.95 7.88
C ASN A 85 -13.59 -18.62 7.38
N GLY A 86 -12.62 -18.65 6.46
CA GLY A 86 -11.94 -17.47 5.90
C GLY A 86 -12.72 -16.74 4.80
N TYR A 87 -14.06 -16.72 4.88
CA TYR A 87 -14.97 -16.04 3.95
C TYR A 87 -14.93 -16.54 2.50
N SER A 88 -14.58 -17.81 2.27
CA SER A 88 -14.76 -18.42 0.95
C SER A 88 -16.20 -18.88 0.76
N SER A 89 -16.87 -18.40 -0.29
CA SER A 89 -18.20 -18.89 -0.69
C SER A 89 -18.18 -20.37 -1.13
N HIS A 90 -17.01 -20.91 -1.48
CA HIS A 90 -16.86 -22.30 -1.93
C HIS A 90 -15.60 -22.93 -1.29
N PRO A 91 -15.70 -23.38 -0.02
CA PRO A 91 -14.55 -23.87 0.75
C PRO A 91 -13.80 -25.04 0.09
N PHE A 92 -14.54 -26.04 -0.40
CA PHE A 92 -13.96 -27.23 -1.01
C PHE A 92 -13.22 -26.92 -2.32
N LYS A 93 -13.87 -26.18 -3.23
CA LYS A 93 -13.23 -25.69 -4.47
C LYS A 93 -12.00 -24.84 -4.18
N SER A 94 -12.04 -24.02 -3.13
CA SER A 94 -10.89 -23.19 -2.70
C SER A 94 -9.75 -24.02 -2.14
N PHE A 95 -10.06 -25.08 -1.38
CA PHE A 95 -9.08 -26.02 -0.86
C PHE A 95 -8.39 -26.79 -2.00
N ILE A 96 -9.16 -27.34 -2.94
CA ILE A 96 -8.61 -28.00 -4.13
C ILE A 96 -7.76 -27.03 -4.95
N SER A 97 -8.28 -25.83 -5.23
CA SER A 97 -7.51 -24.80 -5.96
C SER A 97 -6.19 -24.46 -5.25
N PHE A 98 -6.20 -24.41 -3.92
CA PHE A 98 -4.99 -24.22 -3.14
C PHE A 98 -4.03 -25.41 -3.28
N ALA A 99 -4.52 -26.65 -3.13
CA ALA A 99 -3.72 -27.87 -3.29
C ALA A 99 -3.05 -27.96 -4.68
N ILE A 100 -3.81 -27.69 -5.75
CA ILE A 100 -3.29 -27.68 -7.12
C ILE A 100 -2.19 -26.62 -7.29
N LYS A 101 -2.34 -25.44 -6.67
CA LYS A 101 -1.32 -24.37 -6.71
C LYS A 101 -0.03 -24.72 -5.98
N GLN A 102 -0.07 -25.64 -5.02
CA GLN A 102 1.13 -26.13 -4.33
C GLN A 102 1.94 -27.11 -5.18
N ASN A 103 1.28 -27.82 -6.11
CA ASN A 103 1.97 -28.64 -7.09
C ASN A 103 2.66 -27.70 -8.11
N LYS A 104 4.00 -27.60 -8.05
CA LYS A 104 4.80 -26.67 -8.86
C LYS A 104 4.59 -26.87 -10.37
N THR A 105 4.26 -28.08 -10.82
CA THR A 105 4.04 -28.44 -12.22
C THR A 105 2.66 -27.95 -12.70
N MET A 106 1.61 -28.30 -11.97
CA MET A 106 0.23 -27.86 -12.26
C MET A 106 0.02 -26.36 -12.01
N GLY A 107 0.66 -25.81 -10.98
CA GLY A 107 0.67 -24.39 -10.65
C GLY A 107 1.39 -23.54 -11.72
N ARG A 108 2.39 -24.07 -12.43
CA ARG A 108 3.02 -23.41 -13.59
C ARG A 108 2.09 -23.38 -14.80
N LEU A 109 1.42 -24.51 -15.11
CA LEU A 109 0.42 -24.61 -16.20
C LEU A 109 -0.76 -23.65 -15.98
N LEU A 110 -1.26 -23.56 -14.74
CA LEU A 110 -2.32 -22.61 -14.37
C LEU A 110 -1.81 -21.16 -14.25
N ARG A 111 -0.56 -20.92 -13.83
CA ARG A 111 0.06 -19.57 -13.84
C ARG A 111 0.17 -19.02 -15.26
N LYS A 112 0.49 -19.84 -16.26
CA LYS A 112 0.56 -19.39 -17.67
C LYS A 112 -0.75 -18.73 -18.15
N ARG A 113 -1.91 -19.13 -17.60
CA ARG A 113 -3.22 -18.54 -17.93
C ARG A 113 -3.66 -17.40 -17.02
N SER A 114 -3.08 -17.23 -15.83
CA SER A 114 -3.65 -16.36 -14.78
C SER A 114 -2.72 -15.31 -14.20
N VAL A 115 -1.45 -15.23 -14.63
CA VAL A 115 -0.63 -14.06 -14.34
C VAL A 115 -1.05 -12.95 -15.32
N LYS A 116 -2.27 -12.44 -15.16
CA LYS A 116 -2.46 -11.01 -15.41
C LYS A 116 -1.55 -10.35 -14.37
N PRO A 117 -0.47 -9.65 -14.77
CA PRO A 117 0.44 -9.02 -13.82
C PRO A 117 -0.44 -8.24 -12.86
N HIS A 118 -0.42 -8.66 -11.59
CA HIS A 118 -1.36 -8.17 -10.58
C HIS A 118 -1.00 -6.72 -10.29
N GLY A 119 -1.54 -5.82 -11.12
CA GLY A 119 -1.99 -4.46 -10.85
C GLY A 119 -1.10 -3.54 -10.04
N TYR A 120 0.19 -3.82 -9.85
CA TYR A 120 1.06 -2.88 -9.17
C TYR A 120 1.60 -1.84 -10.13
N TYR A 121 1.72 -2.16 -11.42
CA TYR A 121 2.12 -1.19 -12.44
C TYR A 121 1.61 -1.70 -13.79
N ARG A 122 0.47 -1.18 -14.24
CA ARG A 122 0.23 -1.10 -15.68
C ARG A 122 1.12 0.07 -16.11
N TRP A 123 2.36 -0.24 -16.48
CA TRP A 123 3.36 0.64 -17.10
C TRP A 123 2.89 1.15 -18.48
N GLN A 124 1.58 1.40 -18.66
CA GLN A 124 1.00 1.77 -19.95
C GLN A 124 1.46 3.14 -20.44
N ASN A 125 2.03 3.93 -19.53
CA ASN A 125 2.50 5.27 -19.80
C ASN A 125 4.02 5.34 -19.86
N ILE A 126 4.76 4.26 -19.63
CA ILE A 126 6.23 4.29 -19.66
C ILE A 126 6.70 3.71 -20.98
N LYS A 127 7.54 4.45 -21.69
CA LYS A 127 8.18 4.07 -22.96
C LYS A 127 9.26 3.03 -22.66
N THR A 128 8.88 1.76 -22.68
CA THR A 128 9.77 0.63 -22.33
C THR A 128 10.94 0.44 -23.29
N GLU A 129 10.82 1.01 -24.49
CA GLU A 129 11.80 1.00 -25.57
C GLU A 129 13.05 1.85 -25.27
N ASN A 130 12.94 2.89 -24.45
CA ASN A 130 14.02 3.87 -24.19
C ASN A 130 14.74 3.66 -22.87
N ILE A 131 14.37 2.62 -22.12
CA ILE A 131 15.07 2.30 -20.88
C ILE A 131 16.19 1.33 -21.28
N ASP A 132 17.47 1.72 -21.17
CA ASP A 132 18.57 0.76 -21.26
C ASP A 132 18.70 0.03 -19.91
N VAL A 133 17.89 -1.03 -19.78
CA VAL A 133 17.44 -1.59 -18.50
C VAL A 133 18.30 -2.74 -17.99
N ILE A 134 19.60 -2.83 -18.29
CA ILE A 134 20.33 -4.05 -17.92
C ILE A 134 20.29 -4.29 -16.39
N ALA A 135 20.39 -3.23 -15.57
CA ALA A 135 20.25 -3.33 -14.11
C ALA A 135 18.78 -3.33 -13.63
N LEU A 136 17.88 -2.55 -14.23
CA LEU A 136 16.50 -2.43 -13.76
C LEU A 136 15.64 -3.65 -14.17
N LYS A 137 15.89 -4.33 -15.31
CA LYS A 137 15.24 -5.60 -15.68
C LYS A 137 15.65 -6.68 -14.70
N GLN A 138 16.95 -6.79 -14.41
CA GLN A 138 17.47 -7.73 -13.42
C GLN A 138 16.90 -7.45 -12.02
N ARG A 139 16.85 -6.19 -11.58
CA ARG A 139 16.27 -5.81 -10.29
C ARG A 139 14.76 -6.07 -10.23
N ILE A 140 14.02 -5.80 -11.31
CA ILE A 140 12.60 -6.16 -11.44
C ILE A 140 12.42 -7.69 -11.40
N GLU A 141 13.28 -8.46 -12.05
CA GLU A 141 13.24 -9.92 -12.01
C GLU A 141 13.54 -10.48 -10.62
N GLN A 142 14.51 -9.91 -9.91
CA GLN A 142 14.79 -10.21 -8.52
C GLN A 142 13.60 -9.87 -7.62
N LEU A 143 12.94 -8.72 -7.83
CA LEU A 143 11.72 -8.33 -7.11
C LEU A 143 10.50 -9.21 -7.46
N LYS A 144 10.43 -9.74 -8.70
CA LYS A 144 9.42 -10.72 -9.13
C LYS A 144 9.62 -12.08 -8.46
N ARG A 145 10.87 -12.45 -8.12
CA ARG A 145 11.20 -13.63 -7.30
C ARG A 145 10.82 -13.37 -5.85
N LYS A 146 9.51 -13.30 -5.57
CA LYS A 146 9.03 -13.31 -4.18
C LYS A 146 9.39 -14.65 -3.56
N PRO A 147 10.15 -14.69 -2.45
CA PRO A 147 10.37 -15.94 -1.73
C PRO A 147 9.00 -16.52 -1.35
N SER A 148 8.85 -17.84 -1.45
CA SER A 148 7.64 -18.50 -0.99
C SER A 148 7.48 -18.23 0.51
N LEU A 149 6.36 -17.63 0.88
CA LEU A 149 6.01 -17.38 2.27
C LEU A 149 5.63 -18.72 2.92
N HIS A 150 6.62 -19.43 3.46
CA HIS A 150 6.44 -20.76 4.05
C HIS A 150 5.77 -20.75 5.42
N SER A 151 5.85 -19.63 6.16
CA SER A 151 5.23 -19.41 7.47
C SER A 151 4.84 -17.94 7.68
N ILE A 152 4.11 -17.64 8.76
CA ILE A 152 3.83 -16.25 9.14
C ILE A 152 5.14 -15.58 9.54
N SER A 153 6.00 -16.24 10.31
CA SER A 153 7.30 -15.70 10.74
C SER A 153 8.20 -15.34 9.55
N ALA A 154 8.24 -16.17 8.50
CA ALA A 154 8.97 -15.84 7.27
C ALA A 154 8.39 -14.60 6.57
N SER A 155 7.05 -14.49 6.50
CA SER A 155 6.41 -13.29 5.96
C SER A 155 6.66 -12.04 6.80
N GLN A 156 6.75 -12.18 8.11
CA GLN A 156 7.00 -11.09 9.04
C GLN A 156 8.44 -10.61 8.91
N ARG A 157 9.43 -11.52 8.88
CA ARG A 157 10.85 -11.18 8.64
C ARG A 157 11.04 -10.45 7.31
N GLN A 158 10.44 -10.94 6.24
CA GLN A 158 10.50 -10.27 4.94
C GLN A 158 9.90 -8.85 4.98
N ARG A 159 8.82 -8.65 5.76
CA ARG A 159 8.18 -7.33 5.89
C ARG A 159 9.00 -6.37 6.70
N LEU A 160 9.53 -6.80 7.85
CA LEU A 160 10.39 -5.98 8.71
C LEU A 160 11.67 -5.54 8.00
N ASN A 161 12.25 -6.40 7.16
CA ASN A 161 13.46 -6.08 6.38
C ASN A 161 13.15 -5.33 5.07
N ASN A 162 11.94 -4.81 4.90
CA ASN A 162 11.60 -4.05 3.71
C ASN A 162 12.13 -2.61 3.85
N PRO A 163 13.07 -2.16 3.01
CA PRO A 163 13.65 -0.81 3.11
C PRO A 163 12.59 0.30 2.96
N ALA A 164 11.46 0.00 2.30
CA ALA A 164 10.33 0.91 2.21
C ALA A 164 9.77 1.37 3.57
N ILE A 165 10.01 0.61 4.65
CA ILE A 165 9.60 1.02 6.00
C ILE A 165 10.43 2.20 6.46
N SER A 166 11.77 2.07 6.45
CA SER A 166 12.68 3.14 6.90
C SER A 166 12.46 4.41 6.10
N THR A 167 12.40 4.31 4.77
CA THR A 167 12.17 5.49 3.92
C THR A 167 10.79 6.12 4.14
N ALA A 168 9.76 5.31 4.42
CA ALA A 168 8.45 5.87 4.76
C ALA A 168 8.45 6.55 6.14
N LEU A 169 9.22 6.08 7.12
CA LEU A 169 9.35 6.72 8.43
C LEU A 169 10.08 8.06 8.30
N GLU A 170 11.25 8.06 7.66
CA GLU A 170 12.05 9.27 7.41
C GLU A 170 11.21 10.33 6.69
N ASN A 171 10.55 9.94 5.59
CA ASN A 171 9.81 10.92 4.80
C ASN A 171 8.63 11.54 5.56
N ASN A 172 7.88 10.71 6.28
CA ASN A 172 6.74 11.20 7.04
C ASN A 172 7.17 12.04 8.25
N GLU A 173 8.30 11.73 8.88
CA GLU A 173 8.85 12.52 9.98
C GLU A 173 9.33 13.89 9.50
N LEU A 174 10.04 13.97 8.38
CA LEU A 174 10.47 15.25 7.78
C LEU A 174 9.27 16.16 7.48
N LEU A 175 8.21 15.61 6.87
CA LEU A 175 6.97 16.35 6.62
C LEU A 175 6.22 16.79 7.87
N ALA A 176 6.16 15.93 8.88
CA ALA A 176 5.51 16.29 10.12
C ALA A 176 6.29 17.42 10.82
N ARG A 177 7.62 17.29 10.90
CA ARG A 177 8.50 18.25 11.55
C ARG A 177 8.52 19.62 10.87
N SER A 178 8.45 19.67 9.53
CA SER A 178 8.33 20.94 8.80
C SER A 178 7.04 21.72 9.15
N ARG A 179 6.04 21.02 9.70
CA ARG A 179 4.79 21.61 10.22
C ARG A 179 4.72 21.66 11.74
N LYS A 180 5.86 21.53 12.43
CA LYS A 180 5.96 21.48 13.90
C LYS A 180 5.08 20.38 14.53
N ILE A 181 4.82 19.31 13.78
CA ILE A 181 4.14 18.11 14.24
C ILE A 181 5.18 17.04 14.56
N GLU A 182 4.98 16.34 15.67
CA GLU A 182 5.67 15.11 15.98
C GLU A 182 4.81 13.91 15.62
N TYR A 183 5.28 13.09 14.67
CA TYR A 183 4.54 11.91 14.23
C TYR A 183 5.05 10.67 14.96
N ARG A 184 4.18 10.07 15.79
CA ARG A 184 4.55 8.90 16.61
C ARG A 184 3.99 7.62 16.01
N TYR A 185 4.72 6.53 16.13
CA TYR A 185 4.37 5.23 15.56
C TYR A 185 4.20 4.15 16.63
N PRO A 186 3.07 4.12 17.36
CA PRO A 186 2.86 3.15 18.44
C PRO A 186 3.03 1.69 18.01
N MET A 187 2.69 1.36 16.77
CA MET A 187 2.81 -0.01 16.23
C MET A 187 4.26 -0.44 15.95
N TYR A 188 5.20 0.51 15.96
CA TYR A 188 6.63 0.24 15.85
C TYR A 188 7.37 0.28 17.20
N ASP A 189 6.67 0.33 18.34
CA ASP A 189 7.30 0.15 19.65
C ASP A 189 8.02 -1.22 19.70
N ILE A 190 9.30 -1.21 20.07
CA ILE A 190 10.14 -2.41 20.02
C ILE A 190 9.65 -3.54 20.93
N ARG A 191 9.00 -3.20 22.06
CA ARG A 191 8.43 -4.17 22.99
C ARG A 191 7.19 -4.80 22.38
N LEU A 192 6.35 -3.99 21.74
CA LEU A 192 5.16 -4.46 21.03
C LEU A 192 5.53 -5.32 19.81
N ILE A 193 6.55 -4.91 19.05
CA ILE A 193 7.11 -5.69 17.94
C ILE A 193 7.61 -7.05 18.47
N SER A 194 8.42 -7.04 19.52
CA SER A 194 8.98 -8.26 20.11
C SER A 194 7.87 -9.22 20.56
N LEU A 195 6.87 -8.71 21.30
CA LEU A 195 5.70 -9.50 21.68
C LEU A 195 4.97 -10.06 20.46
N ALA A 196 4.65 -9.21 19.48
CA ALA A 196 3.97 -9.61 18.25
C ALA A 196 4.76 -10.63 17.43
N TYR A 197 6.09 -10.60 17.45
CA TYR A 197 6.93 -11.58 16.78
C TYR A 197 6.78 -12.96 17.45
N HIS A 198 6.86 -13.01 18.79
CA HIS A 198 6.82 -14.25 19.58
C HIS A 198 5.43 -14.85 19.77
N ILE A 199 4.35 -14.11 19.50
CA ILE A 199 2.98 -14.66 19.56
C ILE A 199 2.86 -15.89 18.61
N PRO A 200 2.35 -17.03 19.12
CA PRO A 200 2.07 -18.21 18.31
C PRO A 200 1.22 -17.91 17.07
N GLU A 201 1.61 -18.47 15.94
CA GLU A 201 0.99 -18.19 14.64
C GLU A 201 -0.51 -18.51 14.60
N ALA A 202 -0.93 -19.54 15.33
CA ALA A 202 -2.33 -19.93 15.49
C ALA A 202 -3.19 -18.89 16.24
N LEU A 203 -2.58 -17.99 17.02
CA LEU A 203 -3.26 -16.88 17.69
C LEU A 203 -3.30 -15.62 16.81
N LYS A 204 -2.37 -15.48 15.85
CA LYS A 204 -2.40 -14.42 14.83
C LYS A 204 -3.53 -14.66 13.82
N MET A 205 -3.71 -15.92 13.40
CA MET A 205 -4.83 -16.37 12.58
C MET A 205 -5.45 -17.63 13.19
N LYS A 206 -6.67 -17.48 13.74
CA LYS A 206 -7.41 -18.59 14.38
C LYS A 206 -8.65 -18.91 13.58
N ASP A 207 -8.80 -20.15 13.14
CA ASP A 207 -10.00 -20.64 12.46
C ASP A 207 -10.50 -19.73 11.32
N GLY A 208 -9.59 -19.28 10.46
CA GLY A 208 -9.91 -18.41 9.32
C GLY A 208 -10.06 -16.92 9.67
N LYS A 209 -10.14 -16.57 10.95
CA LYS A 209 -10.19 -15.19 11.44
C LYS A 209 -8.78 -14.60 11.50
N ASN A 210 -8.52 -13.57 10.69
CA ASN A 210 -7.28 -12.81 10.75
C ASN A 210 -7.26 -11.84 11.95
N ARG A 211 -6.05 -11.42 12.37
CA ARG A 211 -5.84 -10.49 13.50
C ARG A 211 -6.51 -10.98 14.78
N TYR A 212 -6.61 -12.29 14.99
CA TYR A 212 -7.52 -12.84 16.00
C TYR A 212 -7.16 -12.38 17.41
N LEU A 213 -5.92 -12.59 17.85
CA LEU A 213 -5.48 -12.15 19.18
C LEU A 213 -5.59 -10.64 19.34
N PHE A 214 -5.21 -9.86 18.32
CA PHE A 214 -5.32 -8.41 18.35
C PHE A 214 -6.78 -7.94 18.51
N ARG A 215 -7.71 -8.50 17.72
CA ARG A 215 -9.15 -8.21 17.84
C ARG A 215 -9.70 -8.62 19.19
N LYS A 216 -9.26 -9.77 19.72
CA LYS A 216 -9.69 -10.25 21.03
C LYS A 216 -9.16 -9.38 22.18
N ALA A 217 -7.93 -8.88 22.08
CA ALA A 217 -7.35 -7.96 23.06
C ALA A 217 -8.09 -6.60 23.07
N LEU A 218 -8.59 -6.15 21.92
CA LEU A 218 -9.32 -4.89 21.80
C LEU A 218 -10.84 -5.01 21.96
N SER A 219 -11.41 -6.23 22.03
CA SER A 219 -12.86 -6.40 22.13
C SER A 219 -13.51 -5.72 23.34
N PRO A 220 -12.84 -5.52 24.51
CA PRO A 220 -13.43 -4.75 25.60
C PRO A 220 -13.58 -3.25 25.31
N TYR A 221 -12.85 -2.71 24.33
CA TYR A 221 -12.76 -1.27 24.07
C TYR A 221 -13.53 -0.82 22.82
N LEU A 222 -14.01 -1.76 22.00
CA LEU A 222 -14.61 -1.46 20.70
C LEU A 222 -15.91 -2.26 20.50
N PRO A 223 -16.96 -1.65 19.91
CA PRO A 223 -18.19 -2.35 19.55
C PRO A 223 -17.93 -3.59 18.69
N GLU A 224 -18.72 -4.65 18.92
CA GLU A 224 -18.54 -5.94 18.24
C GLU A 224 -18.58 -5.80 16.71
N GLU A 225 -19.49 -4.96 16.23
CA GLU A 225 -19.70 -4.60 14.81
C GLU A 225 -18.46 -3.99 14.15
N ILE A 226 -17.63 -3.27 14.92
CA ILE A 226 -16.40 -2.64 14.44
C ILE A 226 -15.25 -3.64 14.52
N ILE A 227 -15.03 -4.25 15.70
CA ILE A 227 -13.85 -5.08 15.95
C ILE A 227 -13.89 -6.41 15.22
N TRP A 228 -15.07 -6.90 14.83
CA TRP A 228 -15.25 -8.09 13.98
C TRP A 228 -15.74 -7.75 12.58
N ASN A 229 -15.57 -6.50 12.14
CA ASN A 229 -15.84 -6.14 10.75
C ASN A 229 -14.79 -6.76 9.81
N TYR A 230 -15.27 -7.51 8.82
CA TYR A 230 -14.46 -8.08 7.72
C TYR A 230 -14.87 -7.52 6.35
N GLY A 231 -15.81 -6.57 6.33
CA GLY A 231 -16.35 -5.93 5.15
C GLY A 231 -15.28 -5.25 4.29
N LYS A 232 -15.45 -5.36 2.97
CA LYS A 232 -14.49 -4.94 1.93
C LYS A 232 -14.35 -3.43 1.74
N LYS A 233 -14.67 -2.58 2.73
CA LYS A 233 -14.35 -1.16 2.65
C LYS A 233 -12.86 -0.99 2.94
N ARG A 234 -12.02 -1.25 1.93
CA ARG A 234 -10.62 -0.85 1.92
C ARG A 234 -10.57 0.67 1.80
N ILE A 235 -10.93 1.35 2.87
CA ILE A 235 -10.74 2.78 2.96
C ILE A 235 -9.23 2.96 3.07
N PHE A 236 -8.66 3.67 2.12
CA PHE A 236 -7.25 4.08 2.19
C PHE A 236 -7.07 4.87 3.48
N SER A 237 -5.93 4.73 4.18
CA SER A 237 -5.68 5.42 5.45
C SER A 237 -5.80 6.95 5.33
N ALA A 238 -5.69 7.49 4.11
CA ALA A 238 -6.06 8.84 3.73
C ALA A 238 -7.17 8.80 2.66
N PRO A 239 -8.47 8.81 3.03
CA PRO A 239 -9.58 8.85 2.08
C PRO A 239 -9.52 10.08 1.16
N SER A 240 -8.88 11.14 1.66
CA SER A 240 -8.68 12.42 0.99
C SER A 240 -7.78 12.34 -0.25
N VAL A 241 -6.90 11.34 -0.36
CA VAL A 241 -6.03 11.17 -1.55
C VAL A 241 -6.88 11.17 -2.82
N TYR A 242 -7.95 10.37 -2.81
CA TYR A 242 -8.83 10.23 -3.95
C TYR A 242 -9.64 11.50 -4.21
N GLN A 243 -10.19 12.09 -3.14
CA GLN A 243 -10.99 13.31 -3.23
C GLN A 243 -10.15 14.46 -3.80
N ARG A 244 -8.88 14.56 -3.38
CA ARG A 244 -7.96 15.60 -3.79
C ARG A 244 -7.48 15.43 -5.23
N ILE A 245 -7.14 14.22 -5.66
CA ILE A 245 -6.80 13.96 -7.08
C ILE A 245 -7.97 14.36 -7.97
N ILE A 246 -9.20 14.05 -7.57
CA ILE A 246 -10.39 14.39 -8.36
C ILE A 246 -10.62 15.90 -8.37
N ALA A 247 -10.48 16.58 -7.22
CA ALA A 247 -10.61 18.03 -7.12
C ALA A 247 -9.55 18.75 -7.97
N ASP A 248 -8.30 18.33 -7.88
CA ASP A 248 -7.16 19.01 -8.50
C ASP A 248 -6.81 18.50 -9.91
N ARG A 249 -7.59 17.56 -10.47
CA ARG A 249 -7.27 16.88 -11.74
C ARG A 249 -6.93 17.83 -12.90
N ALA A 250 -7.62 18.97 -12.99
CA ALA A 250 -7.40 19.95 -14.06
C ALA A 250 -6.08 20.71 -13.87
N SER A 251 -5.75 21.08 -12.63
CA SER A 251 -4.47 21.72 -12.29
C SER A 251 -3.31 20.75 -12.48
N ILE A 252 -3.49 19.49 -12.03
CA ILE A 252 -2.53 18.40 -12.22
C ILE A 252 -2.27 18.16 -13.72
N ALA A 253 -3.32 18.07 -14.54
CA ALA A 253 -3.17 17.89 -15.99
C ALA A 253 -2.43 19.05 -16.66
N ARG A 254 -2.72 20.31 -16.28
CA ARG A 254 -1.99 21.49 -16.77
C ARG A 254 -0.50 21.43 -16.44
N LEU A 255 -0.14 21.05 -15.21
CA LEU A 255 1.27 20.94 -14.81
C LEU A 255 2.04 19.92 -15.63
N ILE A 256 1.39 18.81 -16.01
CA ILE A 256 2.00 17.76 -16.83
C ILE A 256 2.16 18.23 -18.27
N GLN A 257 1.17 18.95 -18.81
CA GLN A 257 1.24 19.49 -20.18
C GLN A 257 2.28 20.60 -20.33
N GLN A 258 2.62 21.32 -19.25
CA GLN A 258 3.63 22.39 -19.26
C GLN A 258 5.08 21.88 -19.25
N ILE A 259 5.31 20.58 -19.20
CA ILE A 259 6.67 20.02 -19.18
C ILE A 259 7.31 20.20 -20.57
N PRO A 260 8.44 20.92 -20.68
CA PRO A 260 9.11 21.17 -21.96
C PRO A 260 9.43 19.87 -22.71
N GLU A 261 9.34 19.86 -24.05
CA GLU A 261 9.68 18.67 -24.86
C GLU A 261 11.16 18.26 -24.74
N THR A 262 12.03 19.22 -24.39
CA THR A 262 13.46 18.99 -24.11
C THR A 262 13.71 18.16 -22.85
N ASN A 263 12.68 17.98 -22.03
CA ASN A 263 12.78 17.29 -20.77
C ASN A 263 12.97 15.77 -20.95
N PRO A 264 13.94 15.13 -20.27
CA PRO A 264 14.19 13.69 -20.39
C PRO A 264 12.97 12.81 -20.10
N ILE A 265 11.97 13.31 -19.38
CA ILE A 265 10.75 12.53 -19.11
C ILE A 265 10.00 12.14 -20.38
N HIS A 266 10.05 12.93 -21.43
CA HIS A 266 9.38 12.61 -22.69
C HIS A 266 9.96 11.35 -23.33
N GLN A 267 11.19 10.97 -22.99
CA GLN A 267 11.80 9.70 -23.41
C GLN A 267 11.28 8.52 -22.59
N LEU A 268 10.86 8.75 -21.35
CA LEU A 268 10.44 7.71 -20.41
C LEU A 268 8.92 7.57 -20.32
N VAL A 269 8.15 8.61 -20.66
CA VAL A 269 6.71 8.69 -20.39
C VAL A 269 5.91 9.19 -21.60
N HIS A 270 4.74 8.60 -21.82
CA HIS A 270 3.70 9.15 -22.68
C HIS A 270 2.86 10.20 -21.93
N ILE A 271 3.23 11.47 -22.10
CA ILE A 271 2.63 12.62 -21.42
C ILE A 271 1.12 12.73 -21.70
N ASP A 272 0.68 12.62 -22.96
CA ASP A 272 -0.74 12.70 -23.32
C ASP A 272 -1.58 11.59 -22.69
N LYS A 273 -1.04 10.36 -22.64
CA LYS A 273 -1.71 9.23 -21.98
C LYS A 273 -1.82 9.46 -20.48
N ALA A 274 -0.79 10.04 -19.85
CA ALA A 274 -0.82 10.37 -18.43
C ALA A 274 -1.88 11.44 -18.13
N CYS A 275 -1.96 12.51 -18.92
CA CYS A 275 -3.01 13.53 -18.83
C CYS A 275 -4.42 12.94 -19.00
N GLY A 276 -4.63 12.12 -20.04
CA GLY A 276 -5.92 11.48 -20.29
C GLY A 276 -6.37 10.58 -19.13
N ILE A 277 -5.44 9.86 -18.49
CA ILE A 277 -5.75 9.05 -17.31
C ILE A 277 -6.18 9.92 -16.12
N ILE A 278 -5.49 11.02 -15.87
CA ILE A 278 -5.80 11.91 -14.74
C ILE A 278 -7.16 12.58 -14.94
N GLN A 279 -7.45 13.03 -16.16
CA GLN A 279 -8.75 13.60 -16.51
C GLN A 279 -9.88 12.58 -16.47
N SER A 280 -9.57 11.28 -16.63
CA SER A 280 -10.58 10.22 -16.58
C SER A 280 -11.07 9.86 -15.15
N PHE A 281 -10.42 10.37 -14.10
CA PHE A 281 -10.84 10.08 -12.72
C PHE A 281 -12.18 10.74 -12.39
N LYS A 282 -13.16 9.90 -12.00
CA LYS A 282 -14.48 10.33 -11.55
C LYS A 282 -14.72 10.03 -10.06
N PRO A 283 -15.59 10.79 -9.38
CA PRO A 283 -16.00 10.53 -8.00
C PRO A 283 -16.44 9.09 -7.72
N GLU A 284 -17.06 8.41 -8.68
CA GLU A 284 -17.54 7.04 -8.48
C GLU A 284 -16.40 6.00 -8.46
N MET A 285 -15.21 6.34 -8.95
CA MET A 285 -14.08 5.40 -9.08
C MET A 285 -13.36 5.09 -7.76
N VAL A 286 -13.58 5.90 -6.71
CA VAL A 286 -12.92 5.82 -5.40
C VAL A 286 -13.08 4.43 -4.76
N ASN A 287 -14.23 3.79 -4.97
CA ASN A 287 -14.54 2.50 -4.35
C ASN A 287 -14.18 1.28 -5.23
N HIS A 288 -13.81 1.49 -6.50
CA HIS A 288 -13.78 0.40 -7.49
C HIS A 288 -12.40 0.11 -8.10
N LYS A 289 -11.45 1.06 -8.17
CA LYS A 289 -10.16 0.86 -8.88
C LYS A 289 -8.93 1.53 -8.23
N PRO A 290 -8.52 1.14 -7.02
CA PRO A 290 -7.38 1.76 -6.31
C PRO A 290 -6.02 1.65 -7.03
N SER A 291 -5.83 0.64 -7.88
CA SER A 291 -4.57 0.43 -8.61
C SER A 291 -4.33 1.45 -9.73
N GLN A 292 -5.39 1.99 -10.35
CA GLN A 292 -5.24 3.00 -11.41
C GLN A 292 -4.82 4.35 -10.83
N VAL A 293 -5.32 4.68 -9.64
CA VAL A 293 -4.98 5.90 -8.91
C VAL A 293 -3.52 5.91 -8.48
N ASN A 294 -3.03 4.82 -7.90
CA ASN A 294 -1.61 4.72 -7.53
C ASN A 294 -0.66 4.87 -8.73
N GLY A 295 -1.02 4.28 -9.87
CA GLY A 295 -0.24 4.43 -11.11
C GLY A 295 -0.24 5.88 -11.58
N ALA A 296 -1.39 6.54 -11.63
CA ALA A 296 -1.47 7.94 -12.05
C ALA A 296 -0.71 8.88 -11.11
N LEU A 297 -0.76 8.64 -9.80
CA LEU A 297 0.02 9.35 -8.80
C LEU A 297 1.52 9.22 -9.08
N GLN A 298 2.02 8.00 -9.27
CA GLN A 298 3.42 7.75 -9.59
C GLN A 298 3.88 8.43 -10.88
N MET A 299 3.01 8.48 -11.90
CA MET A 299 3.30 9.18 -13.16
C MET A 299 3.35 10.69 -12.98
N PHE A 300 2.40 11.25 -12.23
CA PHE A 300 2.40 12.66 -11.87
C PHE A 300 3.66 13.03 -11.06
N PHE A 301 4.09 12.16 -10.15
CA PHE A 301 5.32 12.37 -9.38
C PHE A 301 6.57 12.35 -10.26
N LEU A 302 6.67 11.39 -11.19
CA LEU A 302 7.79 11.36 -12.14
C LEU A 302 7.81 12.63 -13.00
N ALA A 303 6.63 13.15 -13.36
CA ALA A 303 6.43 14.38 -14.14
C ALA A 303 6.84 15.65 -13.42
N CYS A 304 6.54 15.77 -12.13
CA CYS A 304 6.98 16.90 -11.33
C CYS A 304 8.49 16.86 -11.05
N PHE A 305 9.06 15.68 -10.84
CA PHE A 305 10.49 15.48 -10.57
C PHE A 305 11.40 15.91 -11.71
N LEU A 306 10.96 15.76 -12.96
CA LEU A 306 11.82 15.99 -14.11
C LEU A 306 11.74 17.41 -14.65
N LYS A 307 10.75 18.23 -14.23
CA LYS A 307 10.56 19.64 -14.65
C LYS A 307 11.87 20.43 -14.60
#